data_AF-A0A1A9UIA0-F1
#
_entry.id   AF-A0A1A9UIA0-F1
#
_cell.length_a   1.000
_cell.length_b   1.000
_cell.length_c   1.000
_cell.angle_alpha   90.00
_cell.angle_beta   90.00
_cell.angle_gamma   90.00
#
_symmetry.space_group_name_H-M   'P 1'
#
loop_
_entity.id
_entity.type
_entity.pdbx_description
1 polymer ?
#
loop_
_entity_poly.entity_id
_entity_poly.type
_entity_poly.pdbx_seq_one_letter_code
_entity_poly.pdbx_strand_id
1 'polypeptide(L)'
;MVRNEISGGQLAMRQDLNDMSAKLVKIEHQHNVQLRRLNSFDVIVSGLRVDMKNVTELVLRIAERCKIKATYADLQYCCYLANGNKFSIKCSSIYVSGAVMLGYVKDPSIKFSYITLATPVILAI
;
A
#
# COMPACT_ATOMS: atom_id res chain seq x y z
N MET A 1 -31.02 -41.19 -30.79
CA MET A 1 -30.25 -40.51 -29.73
C MET A 1 -28.78 -40.53 -30.15
N VAL A 2 -28.27 -39.43 -30.71
CA VAL A 2 -26.89 -39.37 -31.24
C VAL A 2 -25.96 -38.99 -30.08
N ARG A 3 -25.07 -39.90 -29.66
CA ARG A 3 -23.98 -39.57 -28.74
C ARG A 3 -22.89 -38.87 -29.56
N ASN A 4 -22.65 -37.60 -29.27
CA ASN A 4 -21.45 -36.92 -29.75
C ASN A 4 -20.24 -37.50 -29.01
N GLU A 5 -19.54 -38.42 -29.66
CA GLU A 5 -18.27 -38.94 -29.18
C GLU A 5 -17.20 -37.87 -29.38
N ILE A 6 -16.78 -37.27 -28.27
CA ILE A 6 -15.64 -36.35 -28.23
C ILE A 6 -14.39 -37.19 -28.51
N SER A 7 -13.68 -36.89 -29.60
CA SER A 7 -12.44 -37.57 -29.96
C SER A 7 -11.38 -37.36 -28.86
N GLY A 8 -10.50 -38.35 -28.63
CA GLY A 8 -9.43 -38.25 -27.64
C GLY A 8 -8.54 -37.01 -27.80
N GLY A 9 -8.39 -36.49 -29.02
CA GLY A 9 -7.67 -35.24 -29.28
C GLY A 9 -8.39 -33.99 -28.76
N GLN A 10 -9.72 -33.96 -28.82
CA GLN A 10 -10.52 -32.87 -28.22
C GLN A 10 -10.53 -32.94 -26.70
N LEU A 11 -10.47 -34.15 -26.13
CA LEU A 11 -10.36 -34.34 -24.69
C LEU A 11 -9.01 -33.85 -24.15
N ALA A 12 -7.91 -34.19 -24.83
CA ALA A 12 -6.56 -33.75 -24.46
C ALA A 12 -6.44 -32.22 -24.52
N MET A 13 -6.91 -31.59 -25.61
CA MET A 13 -6.88 -30.15 -25.77
C MET A 13 -7.70 -29.41 -24.69
N ARG A 14 -8.82 -29.99 -24.26
CA ARG A 14 -9.64 -29.45 -23.18
C ARG A 14 -8.95 -29.57 -21.81
N GLN A 15 -8.23 -30.66 -21.58
CA GLN A 15 -7.43 -30.83 -20.37
C GLN A 15 -6.29 -29.82 -20.32
N ASP A 16 -5.57 -29.64 -21.44
CA ASP A 16 -4.49 -28.66 -21.55
C ASP A 16 -4.98 -27.22 -21.31
N LEU A 17 -6.16 -26.86 -21.84
CA LEU A 17 -6.80 -25.56 -21.59
C LEU A 17 -7.14 -25.35 -20.11
N ASN A 18 -7.65 -26.38 -19.44
CA ASN A 18 -7.96 -26.30 -18.01
C ASN A 18 -6.70 -26.15 -17.16
N ASP A 19 -5.64 -26.90 -17.49
CA ASP A 19 -4.35 -26.82 -16.80
C ASP A 19 -3.69 -25.45 -17.02
N MET A 20 -3.80 -24.89 -18.22
CA MET A 20 -3.30 -23.54 -18.52
C MET A 20 -4.09 -22.46 -17.78
N SER A 21 -5.41 -22.58 -17.71
CA SER A 21 -6.28 -21.68 -16.93
C SER A 21 -5.93 -21.72 -15.44
N ALA A 22 -5.73 -22.91 -14.87
CA ALA A 22 -5.31 -23.06 -13.48
C ALA A 22 -3.93 -22.43 -13.20
N LYS A 23 -2.98 -22.57 -14.14
CA LYS A 23 -1.68 -21.91 -14.06
C LYS A 23 -1.81 -20.39 -14.12
N LEU A 24 -2.66 -19.85 -15.00
CA LEU A 24 -2.90 -18.41 -15.10
C LEU A 24 -3.46 -17.84 -13.81
N VAL A 25 -4.48 -18.46 -13.23
CA VAL A 25 -5.05 -18.04 -11.93
C VAL A 25 -3.97 -18.02 -10.84
N LYS A 26 -3.10 -19.02 -10.81
CA LYS A 26 -2.00 -19.09 -9.85
C LYS A 26 -0.99 -17.94 -10.05
N ILE A 27 -0.64 -17.64 -11.30
CA ILE A 27 0.25 -16.54 -11.65
C ILE A 27 -0.37 -15.19 -11.29
N GLU A 28 -1.64 -14.95 -11.63
CA GLU A 28 -2.36 -13.72 -11.26
C GLU A 28 -2.42 -13.54 -9.74
N HIS A 29 -2.69 -14.62 -9.01
CA HIS A 29 -2.69 -14.56 -7.55
C HIS A 29 -1.30 -14.19 -7.01
N GLN A 30 -0.23 -14.83 -7.50
CA GLN A 30 1.14 -14.52 -7.09
C GLN A 30 1.52 -13.08 -7.43
N HIS A 31 1.17 -12.61 -8.63
CA HIS A 31 1.39 -11.24 -9.06
C HIS A 31 0.65 -10.24 -8.15
N ASN A 32 -0.61 -10.50 -7.83
CA ASN A 32 -1.38 -9.66 -6.91
C ASN A 32 -0.80 -9.63 -5.50
N VAL A 33 -0.29 -10.76 -5.00
CA VAL A 33 0.40 -10.80 -3.70
C VAL A 33 1.70 -9.98 -3.75
N GLN A 34 2.46 -10.06 -4.84
CA GLN A 34 3.68 -9.27 -5.01
C GLN A 34 3.39 -7.77 -5.14
N LEU A 35 2.37 -7.39 -5.92
CA LEU A 35 1.89 -6.00 -6.01
C LEU A 35 1.45 -5.46 -4.66
N ARG A 36 0.68 -6.25 -3.90
CA ARG A 36 0.28 -5.86 -2.53
C ARG A 36 1.50 -5.67 -1.64
N ARG A 37 2.50 -6.55 -1.73
CA ARG A 37 3.75 -6.38 -0.97
C ARG A 37 4.49 -5.12 -1.38
N LEU A 38 4.66 -4.88 -2.68
CA LEU A 38 5.34 -3.70 -3.24
C LEU A 38 4.64 -2.38 -2.89
N ASN A 39 3.30 -2.38 -2.86
CA ASN A 39 2.49 -1.22 -2.51
C ASN A 39 2.22 -1.10 -0.99
N SER A 40 2.41 -2.16 -0.18
CA SER A 40 2.12 -2.14 1.27
C SER A 40 3.04 -1.24 2.10
N PHE A 41 4.00 -0.57 1.47
CA PHE A 41 4.98 0.28 2.14
C PHE A 41 4.65 1.77 2.05
N ASP A 42 3.63 2.11 1.27
CA ASP A 42 3.19 3.48 1.11
C ASP A 42 2.23 3.84 2.25
N VAL A 43 2.62 4.78 3.09
CA VAL A 43 1.76 5.38 4.09
C VAL A 43 1.15 6.63 3.48
N ILE A 44 -0.17 6.61 3.28
CA ILE A 44 -0.91 7.79 2.82
C ILE A 44 -1.28 8.61 4.03
N VAL A 45 -0.93 9.89 4.02
CA VAL A 45 -1.29 10.84 5.08
C VAL A 45 -2.21 11.90 4.48
N SER A 46 -3.37 12.09 5.09
CA SER A 46 -4.38 13.07 4.66
C SER A 46 -4.60 14.19 5.67
N GLY A 47 -5.35 15.22 5.25
CA GLY A 47 -5.83 16.29 6.15
C GLY A 47 -4.84 17.45 6.29
N LEU A 48 -3.71 17.41 5.60
CA LEU A 48 -2.74 18.50 5.58
C LEU A 48 -3.26 19.73 4.83
N ARG A 49 -2.74 20.91 5.22
CA ARG A 49 -2.87 22.11 4.41
C ARG A 49 -2.07 21.94 3.12
N VAL A 50 -2.68 22.31 2.00
CA VAL A 50 -1.98 22.51 0.73
C VAL A 50 -0.89 23.56 0.99
N ASP A 51 0.29 23.39 0.40
CA ASP A 51 1.47 24.30 0.52
C ASP A 51 2.44 24.06 1.69
N MET A 52 2.37 22.90 2.35
CA MET A 52 3.33 22.57 3.39
C MET A 52 4.74 22.36 2.82
N LYS A 53 5.67 23.27 3.15
CA LYS A 53 7.08 23.09 2.81
C LYS A 53 7.69 22.08 3.79
N ASN A 54 8.52 21.17 3.28
CA ASN A 54 9.22 20.11 4.04
C ASN A 54 8.33 18.98 4.57
N VAL A 55 7.61 18.30 3.68
CA VAL A 55 6.81 17.11 4.01
C VAL A 55 7.66 16.03 4.69
N THR A 56 8.90 15.81 4.25
CA THR A 56 9.84 14.85 4.84
C THR A 56 10.07 15.08 6.34
N GLU A 57 10.25 16.32 6.76
CA GLU A 57 10.45 16.69 8.17
C GLU A 57 9.19 16.40 9.00
N LEU A 58 8.00 16.63 8.43
CA LEU A 58 6.75 16.26 9.07
C LEU A 58 6.70 14.74 9.32
N VAL A 59 7.05 13.92 8.32
CA VAL A 59 7.09 12.46 8.45
C VAL A 59 7.98 11.99 9.59
N LEU A 60 9.18 12.55 9.70
CA LEU A 60 10.10 12.21 10.78
C LEU A 60 9.52 12.54 12.16
N ARG A 61 8.79 13.66 12.28
CA ARG A 61 8.06 14.02 13.51
C ARG A 61 6.88 13.08 13.79
N ILE A 62 6.19 12.58 12.77
CA ILE A 62 5.15 11.54 12.93
C ILE A 62 5.78 10.29 13.53
N ALA A 63 6.90 9.84 12.95
CA ALA A 63 7.63 8.67 13.43
C ALA A 63 8.09 8.85 14.88
N GLU A 64 8.67 10.01 15.21
CA GLU A 64 9.09 10.35 16.57
C GLU A 64 7.92 10.32 17.58
N ARG A 65 6.76 10.87 17.22
CA ARG A 65 5.52 10.80 18.01
C ARG A 65 5.07 9.35 18.25
N CYS A 66 5.23 8.50 17.25
CA CYS A 66 4.99 7.06 17.37
C CYS A 66 6.11 6.30 18.11
N LYS A 67 7.09 7.00 18.70
CA LYS A 67 8.27 6.45 19.39
C LYS A 67 9.17 5.61 18.48
N ILE A 68 9.22 5.96 17.20
CA ILE A 68 10.05 5.32 16.19
C ILE A 68 11.20 6.27 15.85
N LYS A 69 12.43 5.81 16.02
CA LYS A 69 13.60 6.52 15.53
C LYS A 69 13.73 6.30 14.02
N ALA A 70 13.12 7.18 13.24
CA ALA A 70 13.30 7.24 11.79
C ALA A 70 14.28 8.35 11.42
N THR A 71 15.01 8.14 10.34
CA THR A 71 15.96 9.08 9.74
C THR A 71 15.60 9.33 8.29
N TYR A 72 16.25 10.30 7.65
CA TYR A 72 16.08 10.56 6.21
C TYR A 72 16.40 9.32 5.34
N ALA A 73 17.29 8.43 5.78
CA ALA A 73 17.62 7.19 5.05
C ALA A 73 16.48 6.15 5.08
N ASP A 74 15.59 6.24 6.08
CA ASP A 74 14.43 5.36 6.21
C ASP A 74 13.26 5.78 5.30
N LEU A 75 13.38 6.93 4.64
CA LEU A 75 12.39 7.48 3.73
C LEU A 75 12.91 7.36 2.29
N GLN A 76 12.22 6.55 1.49
CA GLN A 76 12.59 6.33 0.10
C GLN A 76 12.04 7.45 -0.80
N TYR A 77 10.79 7.87 -0.56
CA TYR A 77 10.15 8.95 -1.29
C TYR A 77 8.99 9.56 -0.50
N CYS A 78 8.73 10.85 -0.72
CA CYS A 78 7.61 11.57 -0.13
C CYS A 78 7.04 12.57 -1.14
N CYS A 79 5.74 12.51 -1.38
CA CYS A 79 5.15 13.21 -2.53
C CYS A 79 3.66 13.48 -2.35
N TYR A 80 3.23 14.64 -2.82
CA TYR A 80 1.82 14.98 -2.89
C TYR A 80 1.10 14.13 -3.92
N LEU A 81 -0.07 13.60 -3.54
CA LEU A 81 -1.01 13.01 -4.47
C LEU A 81 -1.75 14.12 -5.25
N ALA A 82 -2.40 13.76 -6.35
CA ALA A 82 -2.95 14.68 -7.36
C ALA A 82 -3.78 15.87 -6.82
N ASN A 83 -4.43 15.72 -5.66
CA ASN A 83 -5.30 16.75 -5.06
C ASN A 83 -4.58 17.66 -4.04
N GLY A 84 -3.28 17.46 -3.79
CA GLY A 84 -2.45 18.29 -2.88
C GLY A 84 -2.78 18.20 -1.38
N ASN A 85 -3.93 17.64 -1.02
CA ASN A 85 -4.41 17.48 0.36
C ASN A 85 -4.02 16.13 1.00
N LYS A 86 -3.34 15.29 0.23
CA LYS A 86 -2.80 14.00 0.65
C LYS A 86 -1.38 13.88 0.12
N PHE A 87 -0.55 13.16 0.84
CA PHE A 87 0.77 12.79 0.36
C PHE A 87 1.03 11.32 0.67
N SER A 88 1.78 10.66 -0.21
CA SER A 88 2.28 9.31 0.00
C SER A 88 3.70 9.38 0.54
N ILE A 89 3.99 8.48 1.47
CA ILE A 89 5.32 8.28 2.05
C ILE A 89 5.70 6.85 1.78
N LYS A 90 6.76 6.63 1.02
CA LYS A 90 7.36 5.32 0.89
C LYS A 90 8.52 5.19 1.85
N CYS A 91 8.39 4.30 2.82
CA CYS A 91 9.48 3.97 3.72
C CYS A 91 10.40 2.93 3.07
N SER A 92 11.71 3.01 3.36
CA SER A 92 12.70 2.01 2.96
C SER A 92 12.46 0.65 3.64
N SER A 93 11.74 0.64 4.76
CA SER A 93 11.48 -0.53 5.59
C SER A 93 10.02 -0.64 5.99
N ILE A 94 9.45 -1.85 5.84
CA ILE A 94 8.10 -2.20 6.30
C ILE A 94 7.95 -2.05 7.82
N TYR A 95 9.05 -2.19 8.57
CA TYR A 95 9.01 -2.04 10.01
C TYR A 95 8.68 -0.61 10.42
N VAL A 96 9.19 0.37 9.66
CA VAL A 96 8.93 1.79 9.92
C VAL A 96 7.48 2.13 9.60
N SER A 97 6.99 1.77 8.39
CA SER A 97 5.60 2.02 8.01
C SER A 97 4.61 1.30 8.95
N GLY A 98 4.85 0.02 9.24
CA GLY A 98 4.02 -0.77 10.14
C GLY A 98 3.99 -0.23 11.57
N ALA A 99 5.14 0.21 12.10
CA ALA A 99 5.19 0.80 13.43
C ALA A 99 4.47 2.17 13.47
N VAL A 100 4.60 3.00 12.42
CA VAL A 100 3.89 4.28 12.34
C VAL A 100 2.38 4.05 12.33
N MET A 101 1.91 3.11 11.51
CA MET A 101 0.50 2.69 11.47
C MET A 101 0.01 2.18 12.82
N LEU A 102 0.79 1.31 13.48
CA LEU A 102 0.44 0.77 14.79
C LEU A 102 0.40 1.87 15.87
N GLY A 103 1.32 2.83 15.81
CA GLY A 103 1.34 4.00 16.69
C GLY A 103 0.08 4.84 16.53
N TYR A 104 -0.33 5.08 15.27
CA TYR A 104 -1.58 5.78 14.97
C TYR A 104 -2.83 5.03 15.43
N VAL A 105 -2.90 3.71 15.22
CA VAL A 105 -4.05 2.90 15.70
C VAL A 105 -4.18 2.96 17.22
N LYS A 106 -3.05 2.97 17.94
CA LYS A 106 -3.03 3.09 19.41
C LYS A 106 -3.43 4.47 19.89
N ASP A 107 -3.07 5.51 19.14
CA ASP A 107 -3.42 6.90 19.44
C ASP A 107 -3.93 7.62 18.18
N PRO A 108 -5.23 7.47 17.86
CA PRO A 108 -5.84 8.18 16.73
C PRO A 108 -5.89 9.71 16.96
N SER A 109 -5.59 10.15 18.19
CA SER A 109 -5.57 11.55 18.57
C SER A 109 -4.25 12.24 18.25
N ILE A 110 -3.34 11.57 17.52
CA ILE A 110 -2.19 12.20 16.86
C ILE A 110 -2.72 13.28 15.89
N LYS A 111 -3.03 14.44 16.48
CA LYS A 111 -3.37 15.70 15.86
C LYS A 111 -2.08 16.49 15.85
N PHE A 112 -1.57 16.81 14.67
CA PHE A 112 -0.40 17.66 14.55
C PHE A 112 -0.80 19.09 14.85
N SER A 113 -0.71 19.50 16.12
CA SER A 113 -1.15 20.80 16.64
C SER A 113 -0.37 22.01 16.10
N TYR A 114 0.72 21.80 15.37
CA TYR A 114 1.46 22.86 14.66
C TYR A 114 0.93 23.16 13.26
N ILE A 115 -0.03 22.37 12.79
CA ILE A 115 -0.79 22.64 11.59
C ILE A 115 -2.21 22.79 12.10
N THR A 116 -2.86 23.93 11.89
CA THR A 116 -4.30 24.05 12.12
C THR A 116 -4.99 23.09 11.14
N LEU A 117 -5.14 21.83 11.55
CA LEU A 117 -5.76 20.79 10.77
C LEU A 117 -7.26 20.92 11.01
N ALA A 118 -7.99 21.35 9.99
CA ALA A 118 -9.45 21.38 10.01
C ALA A 118 -10.05 19.96 10.04
N THR A 119 -9.24 18.93 9.79
CA THR A 119 -9.66 17.53 9.66
C THR A 119 -8.64 16.57 10.28
N PRO A 120 -9.09 15.42 10.83
CA PRO A 120 -8.20 14.40 11.37
C PRO A 120 -7.28 13.83 10.28
N VAL A 121 -6.03 13.56 10.65
CA VAL A 121 -5.08 12.85 9.79
C VAL A 121 -5.53 11.40 9.70
N ILE A 122 -5.72 10.89 8.49
CA ILE A 122 -6.00 9.47 8.23
C ILE A 122 -4.74 8.87 7.64
N LEU A 123 -4.27 7.79 8.26
CA LEU A 123 -3.25 6.92 7.69
C LEU A 123 -3.90 5.72 7.01
N ALA A 124 -3.59 5.49 5.74
CA ALA A 124 -4.05 4.34 4.98
C ALA A 124 -2.89 3.66 4.23
N ILE A 125 -3.00 2.34 4.05
CA ILE A 125 -2.16 1.50 3.17
C ILE A 125 -2.95 1.19 1.91
#